data_AF-A0A3B8LTS8-F1
#
_entry.id   AF-A0A3B8LTS8-F1
#
_cell.length_a   1.000
_cell.length_b   1.000
_cell.length_c   1.000
_cell.angle_alpha   90.00
_cell.angle_beta   90.00
_cell.angle_gamma   90.00
#
_symmetry.space_group_name_H-M   'P 1'
#
loop_
_entity.id
_entity.type
_entity.pdbx_description
1 polymer ?
#
loop_
_entity_poly.entity_id
_entity_poly.type
_entity_poly.pdbx_seq_one_letter_code
_entity_poly.pdbx_strand_id
1 'polypeptide(L)'
;MNSSSQTTDRARWSFRLAVTIWTSLLLGSWLLAARSVAGELSSPLSPLHSWLATGSVALLGLLAEIIHRIGSSSLSPTPRPLVATLSLTPMLTVGLILMAPSDPVAWTGLAVTAVTATLVLYRNTVRRKIVHARRTPRSSRPPGTSVTPTQSALELSQTLRRHRDSNGDRLDGDLTVHWRHGQQHQLVHVPFVPAFEELPEVTCTCEPSPSDESVRARVADVQRFGTRIELRRSGPADHRQSTDLRISATLSESAHRAA
;
A
#
# COMPACT_ATOMS: atom_id res chain seq x y z
N MET A 1 -17.72 20.35 7.58
CA MET A 1 -17.92 19.14 8.40
C MET A 1 -17.61 17.91 7.53
N ASN A 2 -16.37 17.40 7.52
CA ASN A 2 -16.00 16.21 6.73
C ASN A 2 -14.84 15.39 7.35
N SER A 3 -14.57 15.57 8.65
CA SER A 3 -13.50 14.89 9.39
C SER A 3 -13.85 13.46 9.85
N SER A 4 -15.01 12.92 9.46
CA SER A 4 -15.49 11.62 9.96
C SER A 4 -14.89 10.40 9.24
N SER A 5 -14.28 10.55 8.06
CA SER A 5 -13.83 9.39 7.27
C SER A 5 -12.45 8.84 7.70
N GLN A 6 -11.47 9.69 8.01
CA GLN A 6 -10.11 9.23 8.34
C GLN A 6 -9.99 8.53 9.71
N THR A 7 -10.83 8.86 10.71
CA THR A 7 -10.82 8.19 12.01
C THR A 7 -11.25 6.73 11.92
N THR A 8 -12.15 6.41 10.99
CA THR A 8 -12.66 5.04 10.81
C THR A 8 -11.62 4.07 10.27
N ASP A 9 -10.67 4.54 9.46
CA ASP A 9 -9.63 3.68 8.88
C ASP A 9 -8.53 3.33 9.90
N ARG A 10 -8.12 4.28 10.75
CA ARG A 10 -7.16 3.99 11.84
C ARG A 10 -7.76 3.02 12.86
N ALA A 11 -9.02 3.20 13.25
CA ALA A 11 -9.72 2.32 14.18
C ALA A 11 -9.86 0.89 13.62
N ARG A 12 -10.06 0.74 12.30
CA ARG A 12 -10.10 -0.57 11.64
C ARG A 12 -8.76 -1.30 11.67
N TRP A 13 -7.65 -0.58 11.55
CA TRP A 13 -6.31 -1.18 11.59
C TRP A 13 -5.91 -1.63 12.99
N SER A 14 -6.13 -0.81 14.02
CA SER A 14 -5.84 -1.19 15.41
C SER A 14 -6.67 -2.39 15.83
N PHE A 15 -7.95 -2.43 15.43
CA PHE A 15 -8.82 -3.57 15.69
C PHE A 15 -8.32 -4.86 15.02
N ARG A 16 -7.87 -4.80 13.76
CA ARG A 16 -7.33 -5.97 13.05
C ARG A 16 -6.05 -6.50 13.70
N LEU A 17 -5.14 -5.61 14.10
CA LEU A 17 -3.92 -5.99 14.82
C LEU A 17 -4.24 -6.62 16.18
N ALA A 18 -5.14 -6.00 16.93
CA ALA A 18 -5.60 -6.54 18.19
C ALA A 18 -6.17 -7.95 18.00
N VAL A 19 -7.05 -8.15 17.00
CA VAL A 19 -7.62 -9.47 16.71
C VAL A 19 -6.53 -10.49 16.40
N THR A 20 -5.54 -10.17 15.56
CA THR A 20 -4.45 -11.13 15.25
C THR A 20 -3.58 -11.47 16.45
N ILE A 21 -3.28 -10.49 17.31
CA ILE A 21 -2.48 -10.71 18.51
C ILE A 21 -3.28 -11.57 19.50
N TRP A 22 -4.53 -11.20 19.76
CA TRP A 22 -5.40 -11.90 20.69
C TRP A 22 -5.74 -13.33 20.25
N THR A 23 -6.01 -13.56 18.96
CA THR A 23 -6.26 -14.92 18.46
C THR A 23 -5.02 -15.80 18.60
N SER A 24 -3.84 -15.25 18.39
CA SER A 24 -2.59 -15.99 18.55
C SER A 24 -2.28 -16.34 20.01
N LEU A 25 -2.50 -15.39 20.94
CA LEU A 25 -2.33 -15.61 22.37
C LEU A 25 -3.34 -16.63 22.91
N LEU A 26 -4.60 -16.55 22.45
CA LEU A 26 -5.64 -17.52 22.79
C LEU A 26 -5.29 -18.91 22.29
N LEU A 27 -4.80 -19.03 21.06
CA LEU A 27 -4.43 -20.33 20.49
C LEU A 27 -3.23 -20.94 21.24
N GLY A 28 -2.21 -20.14 21.55
CA GLY A 28 -1.06 -20.59 22.35
C GLY A 28 -1.46 -21.00 23.77
N SER A 29 -2.33 -20.22 24.42
CA SER A 29 -2.86 -20.52 25.75
C SER A 29 -3.71 -21.79 25.75
N TRP A 30 -4.55 -21.98 24.73
CA TRP A 30 -5.36 -23.17 24.55
C TRP A 30 -4.50 -24.43 24.36
N LEU A 31 -3.44 -24.34 23.55
CA LEU A 31 -2.51 -25.45 23.33
C LEU A 31 -1.79 -25.86 24.63
N LEU A 32 -1.36 -24.87 25.43
CA LEU A 32 -0.75 -25.11 26.74
C LEU A 32 -1.74 -25.78 27.71
N ALA A 33 -2.98 -25.31 27.74
CA ALA A 33 -4.04 -25.91 28.56
C ALA A 33 -4.38 -27.35 28.12
N ALA A 34 -4.41 -27.61 26.81
CA ALA A 34 -4.63 -28.94 26.28
C ALA A 34 -3.51 -29.91 26.71
N ARG A 35 -2.25 -29.48 26.62
CA ARG A 35 -1.11 -30.27 27.12
C ARG A 35 -1.13 -30.48 28.62
N SER A 36 -1.56 -29.46 29.37
CA SER A 36 -1.65 -29.57 30.83
C SER A 36 -2.68 -30.60 31.25
N VAL A 37 -3.86 -30.61 30.60
CA VAL A 37 -4.93 -31.59 30.88
C VAL A 37 -4.51 -32.99 30.46
N ALA A 38 -3.75 -33.14 29.38
CA ALA A 38 -3.19 -34.43 28.96
C ALA A 38 -2.09 -34.98 29.89
N GLY A 39 -1.65 -34.20 30.89
CA GLY A 39 -0.55 -34.59 31.77
C GLY A 39 0.82 -34.62 31.08
N GLU A 40 0.92 -34.04 29.88
CA GLU A 40 2.12 -34.09 29.03
C GLU A 40 3.04 -32.87 29.19
N LEU A 41 2.80 -32.01 30.18
CA LEU A 41 3.66 -30.85 30.44
C LEU A 41 5.12 -31.25 30.71
N SER A 42 5.32 -32.43 31.32
CA SER A 42 6.64 -32.99 31.68
C SER A 42 7.25 -33.85 30.57
N SER A 43 6.46 -34.27 29.58
CA SER A 43 6.92 -35.12 28.48
C SER A 43 7.29 -34.25 27.28
N PRO A 44 8.55 -34.25 26.82
CA PRO A 44 8.92 -33.49 25.64
C PRO A 44 8.11 -33.99 24.43
N LEU A 45 7.53 -33.05 23.68
CA LEU A 45 6.87 -33.36 22.41
C LEU A 45 7.88 -34.06 21.50
N SER A 46 7.42 -35.11 20.82
CA SER A 46 8.19 -35.67 19.72
C SER A 46 8.55 -34.53 18.75
N PRO A 47 9.82 -34.42 18.33
CA PRO A 47 10.31 -33.32 17.49
C PRO A 47 9.42 -33.11 16.27
N LEU A 48 8.96 -34.19 15.66
CA LEU A 48 8.08 -34.18 14.49
C LEU A 48 6.79 -33.37 14.73
N HIS A 49 6.16 -33.53 15.89
CA HIS A 49 4.91 -32.85 16.23
C HIS A 49 5.13 -31.36 16.50
N SER A 50 6.25 -31.01 17.15
CA SER A 50 6.63 -29.61 17.35
C SER A 50 6.88 -28.89 16.01
N TRP A 51 7.50 -29.60 15.06
CA TRP A 51 7.75 -29.10 13.70
C TRP A 51 6.47 -28.95 12.89
N LEU A 52 5.55 -29.91 12.95
CA LEU A 52 4.25 -29.80 12.28
C LEU A 52 3.39 -28.66 12.84
N ALA A 53 3.37 -28.48 14.16
CA ALA A 53 2.67 -27.37 14.80
C ALA A 53 3.26 -26.01 14.38
N THR A 54 4.60 -25.89 14.40
CA THR A 54 5.28 -24.65 13.97
C THR A 54 5.10 -24.41 12.47
N GLY A 55 5.20 -25.43 11.63
CA GLY A 55 5.00 -25.31 10.19
C GLY A 55 3.58 -24.88 9.82
N SER A 56 2.56 -25.45 10.48
CA SER A 56 1.15 -25.14 10.22
C SER A 56 0.79 -23.69 10.60
N VAL A 57 1.25 -23.20 11.74
CA VAL A 57 1.01 -21.81 12.13
C VAL A 57 1.79 -20.84 11.21
N ALA A 58 2.95 -21.23 10.67
CA ALA A 58 3.71 -20.44 9.69
C ALA A 58 2.96 -20.30 8.38
N LEU A 59 2.42 -21.41 7.91
CA LEU A 59 1.63 -21.46 6.69
C LEU A 59 0.38 -20.60 6.81
N LEU A 60 -0.32 -20.66 7.95
CA LEU A 60 -1.50 -19.83 8.23
C LEU A 60 -1.15 -18.33 8.29
N GLY A 61 -0.02 -17.96 8.92
CA GLY A 61 0.46 -16.58 8.93
C GLY A 61 0.77 -16.05 7.54
N LEU A 62 1.44 -16.85 6.70
CA LEU A 62 1.71 -16.52 5.30
C LEU A 62 0.43 -16.39 4.48
N LEU A 63 -0.52 -17.31 4.64
CA LEU A 63 -1.83 -17.26 3.96
C LEU A 63 -2.60 -15.99 4.33
N ALA A 64 -2.64 -15.65 5.62
CA ALA A 64 -3.29 -14.43 6.09
C ALA A 64 -2.65 -13.18 5.47
N GLU A 65 -1.31 -13.13 5.35
CA GLU A 65 -0.62 -12.03 4.68
C GLU A 65 -0.91 -11.96 3.17
N ILE A 66 -0.98 -13.11 2.49
CA ILE A 66 -1.34 -13.17 1.07
C ILE A 66 -2.77 -12.67 0.84
N ILE A 67 -3.73 -13.16 1.62
CA ILE A 67 -5.14 -12.74 1.54
C ILE A 67 -5.24 -11.24 1.82
N HIS A 68 -4.53 -10.74 2.83
CA HIS A 68 -4.50 -9.32 3.14
C HIS A 68 -3.97 -8.50 1.96
N ARG A 69 -2.87 -8.94 1.34
CA ARG A 69 -2.28 -8.27 0.17
C ARG A 69 -3.20 -8.25 -1.05
N ILE A 70 -4.00 -9.30 -1.25
CA ILE A 70 -4.97 -9.36 -2.35
C ILE A 70 -6.15 -8.42 -2.08
N GLY A 71 -6.61 -8.34 -0.83
CA GLY A 71 -7.73 -7.47 -0.44
C GLY A 71 -7.36 -5.98 -0.32
N SER A 72 -6.12 -5.66 0.05
CA SER A 72 -5.66 -4.28 0.20
C SER A 72 -5.15 -3.71 -1.13
N SER A 73 -6.08 -3.31 -2.01
CA SER A 73 -5.76 -2.64 -3.28
C SER A 73 -5.47 -1.13 -3.10
N SER A 74 -5.66 -0.57 -1.91
CA SER A 74 -5.33 0.84 -1.63
C SER A 74 -3.85 1.00 -1.30
N LEU A 75 -3.15 1.81 -2.11
CA LEU A 75 -1.78 2.25 -1.83
C LEU A 75 -1.78 3.30 -0.73
N SER A 76 -2.11 2.91 0.50
CA SER A 76 -1.70 3.68 1.66
C SER A 76 -0.18 3.51 1.85
N PRO A 77 0.60 4.59 2.04
CA PRO A 77 2.03 4.55 2.29
C PRO A 77 2.34 4.23 3.77
N THR A 78 1.57 3.34 4.39
CA THR A 78 1.85 2.89 5.75
C THR A 78 3.10 1.99 5.77
N PRO A 79 3.83 1.95 6.90
CA PRO A 79 5.06 1.17 7.05
C PRO A 79 4.74 -0.34 7.03
N ARG A 80 4.69 -0.88 5.81
CA ARG A 80 4.59 -2.31 5.50
C ARG A 80 5.57 -3.23 6.26
N PRO A 81 6.79 -2.81 6.70
CA PRO A 81 7.61 -3.69 7.54
C PRO A 81 6.97 -4.03 8.88
N LEU A 82 6.20 -3.12 9.50
CA LEU A 82 5.60 -3.36 10.82
C LEU A 82 4.55 -4.47 10.79
N VAL A 83 3.75 -4.53 9.71
CA VAL A 83 2.73 -5.58 9.54
C VAL A 83 3.38 -6.95 9.36
N ALA A 84 4.48 -7.01 8.62
CA ALA A 84 5.22 -8.26 8.41
C ALA A 84 5.95 -8.72 9.69
N THR A 85 6.49 -7.80 10.48
CA THR A 85 7.08 -8.16 11.79
C THR A 85 6.01 -8.60 12.78
N LEU A 86 4.85 -7.94 12.79
CA LEU A 86 3.73 -8.27 13.67
C LEU A 86 3.09 -9.62 13.31
N SER A 87 3.07 -10.02 12.03
CA SER A 87 2.57 -11.35 11.63
C SER A 87 3.53 -12.49 11.98
N LEU A 88 4.84 -12.22 12.06
CA LEU A 88 5.87 -13.21 12.40
C LEU A 88 6.08 -13.38 13.91
N THR A 89 5.69 -12.41 14.73
CA THR A 89 5.92 -12.45 16.18
C THR A 89 5.24 -13.65 16.85
N PRO A 90 3.96 -13.98 16.58
CA PRO A 90 3.27 -15.11 17.22
C PRO A 90 3.86 -16.47 16.85
N MET A 91 4.36 -16.53 15.62
CA MET A 91 5.05 -17.67 15.05
C MET A 91 6.30 -18.04 15.83
N LEU A 92 7.11 -17.01 16.14
CA LEU A 92 8.34 -17.17 16.91
C LEU A 92 8.06 -17.47 18.38
N THR A 93 7.03 -16.86 18.99
CA THR A 93 6.67 -17.15 20.38
C THR A 93 6.17 -18.57 20.56
N VAL A 94 5.33 -19.10 19.66
CA VAL A 94 4.87 -20.51 19.75
C VAL A 94 6.03 -21.48 19.58
N GLY A 95 6.94 -21.23 18.64
CA GLY A 95 8.16 -22.05 18.47
C GLY A 95 9.05 -22.04 19.71
N LEU A 96 9.27 -20.86 20.31
CA LEU A 96 10.06 -20.71 21.53
C LEU A 96 9.44 -21.40 22.75
N ILE A 97 8.11 -21.40 22.87
CA ILE A 97 7.42 -22.04 24.00
C ILE A 97 7.46 -23.58 23.89
N LEU A 98 7.42 -24.12 22.67
CA LEU A 98 7.35 -25.56 22.44
C LEU A 98 8.73 -26.24 22.37
N MET A 99 9.82 -25.47 22.24
CA MET A 99 11.16 -26.03 22.10
C MET A 99 11.86 -26.19 23.44
N ALA A 100 12.39 -27.39 23.69
CA ALA A 100 13.31 -27.62 24.79
C ALA A 100 14.62 -26.85 24.52
N PRO A 101 15.09 -25.99 25.43
CA PRO A 101 16.25 -25.14 25.19
C PRO A 101 17.55 -25.93 24.97
N SER A 102 17.56 -27.21 25.37
CA SER A 102 18.69 -28.13 25.24
C SER A 102 18.83 -28.81 23.89
N ASP A 103 17.86 -28.69 22.97
CA ASP A 103 17.93 -29.37 21.67
C ASP A 103 18.54 -28.46 20.58
N PRO A 104 19.77 -28.72 20.09
CA PRO A 104 20.40 -27.93 19.04
C PRO A 104 19.70 -28.04 17.68
N VAL A 105 18.99 -29.14 17.41
CA VAL A 105 18.24 -29.34 16.16
C VAL A 105 17.02 -28.40 16.11
N ALA A 106 16.42 -28.17 17.27
CA ALA A 106 15.31 -27.25 17.44
C ALA A 106 15.74 -25.81 17.09
N TRP A 107 16.87 -25.35 17.65
CA TRP A 107 17.43 -24.02 17.38
C TRP A 107 17.83 -23.79 15.92
N THR A 108 18.46 -24.79 15.29
CA THR A 108 18.84 -24.68 13.87
C THR A 108 17.60 -24.55 12.98
N GLY A 109 16.53 -25.24 13.32
CA GLY A 109 15.25 -25.12 12.62
C GLY A 109 14.59 -23.75 12.72
N LEU A 110 14.59 -23.18 13.93
CA LEU A 110 14.06 -21.84 14.18
C LEU A 110 14.89 -20.77 13.45
N ALA A 111 16.21 -20.92 13.42
CA ALA A 111 17.09 -20.04 12.67
C ALA A 111 16.82 -20.10 11.15
N VAL A 112 16.68 -21.31 10.57
CA VAL A 112 16.39 -21.48 9.14
C VAL A 112 15.05 -20.88 8.76
N THR A 113 14.01 -21.08 9.58
CA THR A 113 12.67 -20.52 9.31
C THR A 113 12.65 -19.00 9.41
N ALA A 114 13.30 -18.42 10.42
CA ALA A 114 13.44 -16.97 10.56
C ALA A 114 14.21 -16.34 9.38
N VAL A 115 15.32 -16.96 8.96
CA VAL A 115 16.11 -16.51 7.80
C VAL A 115 15.25 -16.60 6.53
N THR A 116 14.57 -17.72 6.29
CA THR A 116 13.74 -17.92 5.10
C THR A 116 12.61 -16.89 5.02
N ALA A 117 11.90 -16.64 6.12
CA ALA A 117 10.86 -15.62 6.19
C ALA A 117 11.41 -14.22 5.90
N THR A 118 12.56 -13.87 6.51
CA THR A 118 13.24 -12.59 6.29
C THR A 118 13.66 -12.42 4.83
N LEU A 119 14.18 -13.48 4.19
CA LEU A 119 14.63 -13.47 2.79
C LEU A 119 13.45 -13.32 1.82
N VAL A 120 12.32 -13.98 2.09
CA VAL A 120 11.08 -13.83 1.31
C VAL A 120 10.54 -12.40 1.41
N LEU A 121 10.51 -11.83 2.62
CA LEU A 121 10.09 -10.44 2.84
C LEU A 121 11.05 -9.44 2.16
N TYR A 122 12.37 -9.65 2.30
CA TYR A 122 13.39 -8.83 1.67
C TYR A 122 13.30 -8.87 0.15
N ARG A 123 13.20 -10.06 -0.46
CA ARG A 123 13.07 -10.21 -1.91
C ARG A 123 11.82 -9.50 -2.44
N ASN A 124 10.70 -9.58 -1.71
CA ASN A 124 9.45 -8.92 -2.08
C ASN A 124 9.51 -7.39 -1.95
N THR A 125 10.27 -6.86 -0.99
CA THR A 125 10.47 -5.39 -0.85
C THR A 125 11.42 -4.85 -1.93
N VAL A 126 12.53 -5.55 -2.20
CA VAL A 126 13.51 -5.16 -3.23
C VAL A 126 12.91 -5.22 -4.64
N ARG A 127 12.16 -6.28 -4.98
CA ARG A 127 11.54 -6.41 -6.31
C ARG A 127 10.59 -5.25 -6.61
N ARG A 128 9.88 -4.72 -5.60
CA ARG A 128 9.01 -3.54 -5.76
C ARG A 128 9.79 -2.25 -5.94
N LYS A 129 10.87 -2.04 -5.16
CA LYS A 129 11.76 -0.88 -5.34
C LYS A 129 12.36 -0.86 -6.76
N ILE A 130 12.77 -2.00 -7.30
CA ILE A 130 13.30 -2.08 -8.67
C ILE A 130 12.21 -1.75 -9.70
N VAL A 131 10.98 -2.24 -9.54
CA VAL A 131 9.87 -1.90 -10.47
C VAL A 131 9.54 -0.40 -10.43
N HIS A 132 9.62 0.25 -9.26
CA HIS A 132 9.41 1.69 -9.13
C HIS A 132 10.62 2.50 -9.65
N ALA A 133 11.85 2.08 -9.38
CA ALA A 133 13.06 2.72 -9.89
C ALA A 133 13.21 2.58 -11.42
N ARG A 134 12.68 1.50 -12.01
CA ARG A 134 12.66 1.30 -13.46
C ARG A 134 11.58 2.12 -14.17
N ARG A 135 10.67 2.75 -13.43
CA ARG A 135 9.65 3.69 -13.95
C ARG A 135 10.05 5.16 -13.81
N THR A 136 11.25 5.45 -13.31
CA THR A 136 11.87 6.75 -13.54
C THR A 136 12.42 6.71 -14.97
N PRO A 137 11.81 7.39 -15.97
CA PRO A 137 12.47 7.55 -17.25
C PRO A 137 13.76 8.33 -16.95
N ARG A 138 14.89 7.66 -17.07
CA ARG A 138 16.20 8.28 -17.14
C ARG A 138 16.17 9.15 -18.41
N SER A 139 15.72 10.39 -18.26
CA SER A 139 15.87 11.45 -19.23
C SER A 139 17.35 11.83 -19.26
N SER A 140 18.16 10.96 -19.86
CA SER A 140 19.43 11.36 -20.45
C SER A 140 19.12 11.76 -21.88
N ARG A 141 18.73 13.02 -22.09
CA ARG A 141 18.72 13.61 -23.41
C ARG A 141 20.17 13.98 -23.79
N PRO A 142 20.69 13.49 -24.92
CA PRO A 142 21.98 13.92 -25.47
C PRO A 142 21.83 15.25 -26.24
N PRO A 143 22.90 16.03 -26.44
CA PRO A 143 22.88 17.18 -27.32
C PRO A 143 22.93 16.73 -28.79
N GLY A 144 22.00 17.26 -29.59
CA GLY A 144 22.09 17.27 -31.06
C GLY A 144 21.42 16.09 -31.77
N THR A 145 20.17 16.28 -32.20
CA THR A 145 19.73 16.22 -33.61
C THR A 145 18.24 16.56 -33.62
N SER A 146 17.89 17.65 -34.30
CA SER A 146 16.53 18.15 -34.51
C SER A 146 15.75 17.19 -35.41
N VAL A 147 14.97 16.31 -34.81
CA VAL A 147 13.81 15.69 -35.45
C VAL A 147 12.59 16.18 -34.69
N THR A 148 11.77 16.97 -35.36
CA THR A 148 10.48 17.45 -34.88
C THR A 148 9.59 16.25 -34.56
N PRO A 149 9.29 15.95 -33.28
CA PRO A 149 8.25 14.99 -32.98
C PRO A 149 6.93 15.73 -33.17
N THR A 150 6.07 15.23 -34.05
CA THR A 150 4.65 15.57 -34.07
C THR A 150 4.00 14.99 -32.80
N GLN A 151 4.38 15.54 -31.66
CA GLN A 151 3.84 15.21 -30.35
C GLN A 151 2.48 15.86 -30.31
N SER A 152 1.47 15.16 -30.85
CA SER A 152 0.08 15.57 -30.84
C SER A 152 -0.27 15.97 -29.41
N ALA A 153 -0.42 17.28 -29.19
CA ALA A 153 -0.63 17.85 -27.87
C ALA A 153 -1.85 17.18 -27.24
N LEU A 154 -1.72 16.82 -25.97
CA LEU A 154 -2.87 16.38 -25.18
C LEU A 154 -3.84 17.57 -25.12
N GLU A 155 -5.08 17.39 -25.57
CA GLU A 155 -6.09 18.44 -25.45
C GLU A 155 -6.64 18.42 -24.02
N LEU A 156 -5.91 19.12 -23.14
CA LEU A 156 -6.19 19.25 -21.72
C LEU A 156 -6.55 20.70 -21.43
N SER A 157 -7.76 20.94 -20.93
CA SER A 157 -8.12 22.21 -20.30
C SER A 157 -7.90 22.09 -18.80
N GLN A 158 -7.31 23.12 -18.20
CA GLN A 158 -6.96 23.11 -16.79
C GLN A 158 -7.19 24.49 -16.18
N THR A 159 -8.00 24.53 -15.12
CA THR A 159 -8.18 25.72 -14.28
C THR A 159 -7.70 25.37 -12.87
N LEU A 160 -6.67 26.06 -12.38
CA LEU A 160 -6.14 25.89 -11.04
C LEU A 160 -6.34 27.17 -10.23
N ARG A 161 -6.73 27.04 -8.96
CA ARG A 161 -6.87 28.12 -8.00
C ARG A 161 -6.16 27.75 -6.71
N ARG A 162 -5.28 28.65 -6.25
CA ARG A 162 -4.56 28.46 -4.99
C ARG A 162 -5.15 29.36 -3.92
N HIS A 163 -5.33 28.79 -2.73
CA HIS A 163 -5.80 29.45 -1.53
C HIS A 163 -4.74 29.27 -0.45
N ARG A 164 -4.26 30.38 0.11
CA ARG A 164 -3.38 30.39 1.28
C ARG A 164 -4.08 31.17 2.37
N ASP A 165 -4.49 30.48 3.42
CA ASP A 165 -5.19 31.05 4.56
C ASP A 165 -4.61 30.52 5.88
N SER A 166 -5.23 30.87 7.01
CA SER A 166 -4.83 30.37 8.33
C SER A 166 -5.00 28.86 8.51
N ASN A 167 -5.72 28.18 7.60
CA ASN A 167 -5.92 26.73 7.63
C ASN A 167 -4.89 25.98 6.78
N GLY A 168 -4.01 26.70 6.07
CA GLY A 168 -2.88 26.15 5.34
C GLY A 168 -2.80 26.58 3.88
N ASP A 169 -2.06 25.78 3.10
CA ASP A 169 -1.90 25.98 1.67
C ASP A 169 -2.71 24.93 0.91
N ARG A 170 -3.63 25.39 0.06
CA ARG A 170 -4.54 24.56 -0.73
C ARG A 170 -4.53 24.97 -2.19
N LEU A 171 -4.55 23.99 -3.08
CA LEU A 171 -4.72 24.17 -4.52
C LEU A 171 -5.91 23.33 -4.97
N ASP A 172 -6.93 23.97 -5.51
CA ASP A 172 -8.05 23.31 -6.15
C ASP A 172 -7.97 23.50 -7.66
N GLY A 173 -8.54 22.57 -8.40
CA GLY A 173 -8.64 22.72 -9.84
C GLY A 173 -9.66 21.83 -10.50
N ASP A 174 -10.13 22.29 -11.64
CA ASP A 174 -10.99 21.55 -12.54
C ASP A 174 -10.19 21.28 -13.83
N LEU A 175 -10.19 20.02 -14.28
CA LEU A 175 -9.47 19.54 -15.44
C LEU A 175 -10.47 18.90 -16.40
N THR A 176 -10.43 19.28 -17.67
CA THR A 176 -11.21 18.62 -18.73
C THR A 176 -10.27 17.90 -19.67
N VAL A 177 -10.43 16.59 -19.74
CA VAL A 177 -9.54 15.70 -20.49
C VAL A 177 -10.27 15.16 -21.71
N HIS A 178 -9.76 15.42 -22.91
CA HIS A 178 -10.34 14.90 -24.14
C HIS A 178 -9.68 13.58 -24.54
N TRP A 179 -10.52 12.55 -24.73
CA TRP A 179 -10.12 11.23 -25.17
C TRP A 179 -10.05 11.16 -26.69
N ARG A 180 -8.98 10.54 -27.21
CA ARG A 180 -8.90 10.18 -28.62
C ARG A 180 -9.68 8.89 -28.88
N HIS A 181 -10.14 8.72 -30.11
CA HIS A 181 -10.79 7.49 -30.55
C HIS A 181 -9.93 6.26 -30.22
N GLY A 182 -10.53 5.26 -29.57
CA GLY A 182 -9.86 4.04 -29.12
C GLY A 182 -8.97 4.19 -27.87
N GLN A 183 -8.81 5.39 -27.32
CA GLN A 183 -7.96 5.62 -26.16
C GLN A 183 -8.62 5.12 -24.87
N GLN A 184 -7.93 4.24 -24.15
CA GLN A 184 -8.41 3.69 -22.87
C GLN A 184 -7.62 4.20 -21.65
N HIS A 185 -6.43 4.77 -21.90
CA HIS A 185 -5.52 5.20 -20.85
C HIS A 185 -4.93 6.57 -21.19
N GLN A 186 -4.87 7.46 -20.20
CA GLN A 186 -4.33 8.80 -20.34
C GLN A 186 -3.62 9.24 -19.06
N LEU A 187 -2.46 9.86 -19.21
CA LEU A 187 -1.69 10.41 -18.11
C LEU A 187 -1.80 11.93 -18.14
N VAL A 188 -2.23 12.53 -17.03
CA VAL A 188 -2.36 13.97 -16.87
C VAL A 188 -1.35 14.46 -15.85
N HIS A 189 -0.63 15.52 -16.20
CA HIS A 189 0.32 16.19 -15.32
C HIS A 189 -0.30 17.50 -14.84
N VAL A 190 -0.38 17.67 -13.53
CA VAL A 190 -0.93 18.87 -12.89
C VAL A 190 0.23 19.58 -12.18
N PRO A 191 0.74 20.71 -12.71
CA PRO A 191 1.81 21.46 -12.07
C PRO A 191 1.28 22.24 -10.86
N PHE A 192 2.09 22.35 -9.82
CA PHE A 192 1.84 23.21 -8.67
C PHE A 192 2.76 24.42 -8.77
N VAL A 193 2.19 25.60 -9.04
CA VAL A 193 2.94 26.85 -9.19
C VAL A 193 2.37 27.92 -8.25
N PRO A 194 3.17 28.48 -7.32
CA PRO A 194 4.51 28.01 -6.93
C PRO A 194 4.51 26.56 -6.38
N ALA A 195 5.66 25.97 -6.08
CA ALA A 195 5.69 24.67 -5.41
C ALA A 195 5.07 24.76 -3.99
N PHE A 196 4.62 23.63 -3.45
CA PHE A 196 4.30 23.51 -2.03
C PHE A 196 5.59 23.43 -1.18
N GLU A 197 5.49 23.86 0.07
CA GLU A 197 6.60 23.80 1.04
C GLU A 197 6.93 22.36 1.44
N GLU A 198 5.92 21.51 1.58
CA GLU A 198 6.07 20.08 1.82
C GLU A 198 5.28 19.26 0.80
N LEU A 199 5.25 17.94 0.96
CA LEU A 199 4.47 17.05 0.10
C LEU A 199 2.97 17.20 0.41
N PRO A 200 2.14 17.70 -0.52
CA PRO A 200 0.71 17.87 -0.26
C PRO A 200 -0.03 16.53 -0.31
N GLU A 201 -1.15 16.45 0.40
CA GLU A 201 -2.15 15.40 0.19
C GLU A 201 -2.97 15.75 -1.05
N VAL A 202 -3.11 14.83 -2.00
CA VAL A 202 -3.82 15.07 -3.27
C VAL A 202 -5.01 14.14 -3.39
N THR A 203 -6.17 14.72 -3.63
CA THR A 203 -7.41 14.02 -3.96
C THR A 203 -7.85 14.36 -5.37
N CYS A 204 -8.44 13.38 -6.06
CA CYS A 204 -8.96 13.56 -7.42
C CYS A 204 -10.26 12.78 -7.55
N THR A 205 -11.29 13.43 -8.07
CA THR A 205 -12.62 12.85 -8.29
C THR A 205 -13.04 13.09 -9.73
N CYS A 206 -13.51 12.03 -10.40
CA CYS A 206 -14.19 12.17 -11.69
C CYS A 206 -15.64 12.58 -11.46
N GLU A 207 -16.14 13.54 -12.23
CA GLU A 207 -17.59 13.74 -12.29
C GLU A 207 -18.22 12.60 -13.12
N PRO A 208 -19.35 12.02 -12.65
CA PRO A 208 -20.01 10.96 -13.39
C PRO A 208 -20.56 11.52 -14.70
N SER A 209 -20.08 10.99 -15.82
CA SER A 209 -20.68 11.27 -17.12
C SER A 209 -21.99 10.48 -17.26
N PRO A 210 -23.05 11.05 -17.84
CA PRO A 210 -24.29 10.32 -18.14
C PRO A 210 -24.10 9.22 -19.20
N SER A 211 -22.98 9.23 -19.95
CA SER A 211 -22.60 8.11 -20.82
C SER A 211 -21.95 7.01 -19.97
N ASP A 212 -22.56 5.83 -19.92
CA ASP A 212 -22.29 4.62 -19.11
C ASP A 212 -20.83 4.10 -19.00
N GLU A 213 -19.84 4.78 -19.54
CA GLU A 213 -18.45 4.38 -19.44
C GLU A 213 -17.77 4.93 -18.17
N SER A 214 -17.52 4.03 -17.23
CA SER A 214 -16.81 4.37 -16.00
C SER A 214 -15.35 4.75 -16.29
N VAL A 215 -15.02 6.03 -16.09
CA VAL A 215 -13.64 6.52 -16.06
C VAL A 215 -13.14 6.46 -14.61
N ARG A 216 -12.04 5.74 -14.37
CA ARG A 216 -11.36 5.70 -13.09
C ARG A 216 -10.15 6.61 -13.12
N ALA A 217 -10.14 7.63 -12.26
CA ALA A 217 -8.95 8.41 -11.96
C ALA A 217 -8.17 7.82 -10.79
N ARG A 218 -6.84 7.88 -10.89
CA ARG A 218 -5.92 7.49 -9.83
C ARG A 218 -4.76 8.48 -9.77
N VAL A 219 -4.51 9.00 -8.58
CA VAL A 219 -3.28 9.75 -8.30
C VAL A 219 -2.11 8.76 -8.27
N ALA A 220 -1.19 8.88 -9.23
CA ALA A 220 -0.12 7.92 -9.45
C ALA A 220 1.20 8.35 -8.80
N ASP A 221 1.48 9.65 -8.78
CA ASP A 221 2.69 10.23 -8.17
C ASP A 221 2.37 11.64 -7.67
N VAL A 222 2.88 12.00 -6.50
CA VAL A 222 2.71 13.32 -5.90
C VAL A 222 4.08 13.86 -5.55
N GLN A 223 4.33 15.11 -5.91
CA GLN A 223 5.55 15.85 -5.62
C GLN A 223 5.18 17.26 -5.17
N ARG A 224 6.13 17.96 -4.55
CA ARG A 224 5.94 19.36 -4.11
C ARG A 224 5.58 20.31 -5.25
N PHE A 225 6.04 20.01 -6.46
CA PHE A 225 5.88 20.85 -7.66
C PHE A 225 4.80 20.34 -8.62
N GLY A 226 4.09 19.26 -8.30
CA GLY A 226 3.01 18.75 -9.14
C GLY A 226 2.58 17.33 -8.82
N THR A 227 1.57 16.85 -9.53
CA THR A 227 1.05 15.49 -9.41
C THR A 227 0.78 14.86 -10.78
N ARG A 228 0.79 13.53 -10.83
CA ARG A 228 0.44 12.73 -12.00
C ARG A 228 -0.85 11.97 -11.72
N ILE A 229 -1.82 12.14 -12.61
CA ILE A 229 -3.12 11.46 -12.55
C ILE A 229 -3.18 10.49 -13.73
N GLU A 230 -3.35 9.20 -13.41
CA GLU A 230 -3.64 8.15 -14.38
C GLU A 230 -5.15 8.01 -14.52
N LEU A 231 -5.65 8.13 -15.75
CA LEU A 231 -7.04 7.95 -16.10
C LEU A 231 -7.20 6.67 -16.90
N ARG A 232 -8.14 5.81 -16.51
CA ARG A 232 -8.43 4.55 -17.19
C ARG A 232 -9.92 4.40 -17.43
N ARG A 233 -10.29 4.12 -18.68
CA ARG A 233 -11.65 3.76 -19.08
C ARG A 233 -11.87 2.25 -19.02
N SER A 234 -13.11 1.84 -18.80
CA SER A 234 -13.54 0.45 -18.92
C SER A 234 -13.64 -0.03 -20.37
N GLY A 235 -13.95 0.87 -21.31
CA GLY A 235 -14.05 0.60 -22.75
C GLY A 235 -13.16 1.54 -23.60
N PRO A 236 -12.93 1.21 -24.88
CA PRO A 236 -12.32 2.13 -25.84
C PRO A 236 -13.25 3.33 -26.08
N ALA A 237 -12.67 4.50 -26.31
CA ALA A 237 -13.47 5.68 -26.66
C ALA A 237 -14.05 5.56 -28.08
N ASP A 238 -15.36 5.38 -28.20
CA ASP A 238 -16.06 5.28 -29.50
C ASP A 238 -16.10 6.61 -30.26
N HIS A 239 -16.08 7.73 -29.54
CA HIS A 239 -16.09 9.08 -30.08
C HIS A 239 -15.22 10.00 -29.23
N ARG A 240 -14.96 11.22 -29.71
CA ARG A 240 -14.32 12.26 -28.89
C ARG A 240 -15.23 12.54 -27.70
N GLN A 241 -14.78 12.12 -26.53
CA GLN A 241 -15.45 12.35 -25.26
C GLN A 241 -14.53 13.15 -24.36
N SER A 242 -15.11 13.98 -23.51
CA SER A 242 -14.40 14.67 -22.44
C SER A 242 -14.68 13.98 -21.10
N THR A 243 -13.75 14.08 -20.18
CA THR A 243 -13.97 13.74 -18.77
C THR A 243 -13.52 14.89 -17.91
N ASP A 244 -14.43 15.33 -17.05
CA ASP A 244 -14.17 16.36 -16.06
C ASP A 244 -13.68 15.74 -14.76
N LEU A 245 -12.59 16.31 -14.25
CA LEU A 245 -11.93 15.90 -13.03
C LEU A 245 -11.82 17.10 -12.11
N ARG A 246 -12.15 16.90 -10.83
CA ARG A 246 -11.83 17.84 -9.78
C ARG A 246 -10.63 17.34 -8.99
N ILE A 247 -9.63 18.19 -8.85
CA ILE A 247 -8.43 17.94 -8.05
C ILE A 247 -8.39 18.90 -6.86
N SER A 248 -7.95 18.40 -5.71
CA SER A 248 -7.60 19.21 -4.55
C SER A 248 -6.28 18.73 -3.96
N ALA A 249 -5.34 19.63 -3.74
CA ALA A 249 -4.05 19.40 -3.11
C ALA A 249 -3.93 20.27 -1.85
N THR A 250 -3.66 19.68 -0.69
CA THR A 250 -3.64 20.40 0.60
C THR A 250 -2.39 20.06 1.42
N LEU A 251 -1.77 21.07 2.03
CA LEU A 251 -0.83 20.88 3.13
C LEU A 251 -1.63 20.85 4.44
N SER A 252 -1.68 19.69 5.09
CA SER A 252 -2.40 19.53 6.35
C SER A 252 -1.46 19.76 7.53
N GLU A 253 -1.62 20.88 8.26
CA GLU A 253 -0.90 21.11 9.54
C GLU A 253 -1.19 20.01 10.59
N SER A 254 -2.33 19.32 10.46
CA SER A 254 -2.74 18.30 11.42
C SER A 254 -1.83 17.07 11.45
N ALA A 255 -1.01 16.85 10.42
CA ALA A 255 0.04 15.82 10.44
C ALA A 255 1.24 16.22 11.33
N HIS A 256 1.48 17.52 11.52
CA HIS A 256 2.61 18.04 12.29
C HIS A 256 2.31 18.21 13.79
N ARG A 257 1.05 18.49 14.18
CA ARG A 257 0.68 18.62 15.62
C ARG A 257 0.43 17.29 16.32
N ALA A 258 0.37 16.17 15.59
CA ALA A 258 0.14 14.84 16.13
C ALA A 258 1.41 13.97 16.20
N ALA A 259 2.58 14.54 15.86
CA ALA A 259 3.90 13.95 16.01
C ALA A 259 4.63 14.61 17.20
#